data_AF-A0AAV0C324-F1
#
_entry.id   AF-A0AAV0C324-F1
#
_cell.length_a   1.000
_cell.length_b   1.000
_cell.length_c   1.000
_cell.angle_alpha   90.00
_cell.angle_beta   90.00
_cell.angle_gamma   90.00
#
_symmetry.space_group_name_H-M   'P 1'
#
loop_
_entity.id
_entity.type
_entity.pdbx_description
1 polymer ?
#
loop_
_entity_poly.entity_id
_entity_poly.type
_entity_poly.pdbx_seq_one_letter_code
_entity_poly.pdbx_strand_id
1 'polypeptide(L)'
;MGYCVNHFVSPSIIASAPLQPRNVSTTCLLTKPSGRRGCSSTVTSNMRRPSMDDAISSFTYRKFAHFAVEETKKHTQLSPSPLQEKFAYLSSMDGKAELQMHSFESPKIRLLRSLSIEGSDGVQVLDFAIFPRAEIDLPIFCANFFTTSVINIILLDLNPLHDVISQQDYKRKYYSHLIPLGHEYAELLPWGGKITSESLKFFSPIVIWTKFPPSQQKHDLLYSAFMDYLKSWLQLMDQASMDTDVSQVIANLEAQHRYLTWRAEKDPGHQVLRRLTGETLAKEIVRSFLFNGVDELSSKTFIDYFPEYKCDDGTVNQKRSMIGKSFESRPWDARGEFIGHTLLK
;
A
#
# COMPACT_ATOMS: atom_id res chain seq x y z
N MET A 1 30.91 32.87 -29.07
CA MET A 1 31.46 31.49 -29.11
C MET A 1 30.93 30.79 -27.88
N GLY A 2 30.12 29.74 -27.92
CA GLY A 2 29.43 29.03 -28.98
C GLY A 2 28.12 28.47 -28.40
N TYR A 3 27.08 28.46 -29.22
CA TYR A 3 25.79 27.83 -28.92
C TYR A 3 25.94 26.31 -29.06
N CYS A 4 25.35 25.54 -28.13
CA CYS A 4 25.00 24.14 -28.37
C CYS A 4 23.61 23.87 -27.81
N VAL A 5 22.64 23.98 -28.72
CA VAL A 5 21.30 23.42 -28.63
C VAL A 5 21.42 21.94 -28.89
N ASN A 6 20.92 21.08 -28.00
CA ASN A 6 20.69 19.67 -28.32
C ASN A 6 19.20 19.36 -28.27
N HIS A 7 18.68 19.14 -29.47
CA HIS A 7 17.38 18.55 -29.78
C HIS A 7 17.24 17.16 -29.17
N PHE A 8 16.13 16.90 -28.49
CA PHE A 8 15.62 15.54 -28.32
C PHE A 8 14.43 15.35 -29.25
N VAL A 9 14.57 14.34 -30.11
CA VAL A 9 13.65 13.94 -31.17
C VAL A 9 12.57 13.03 -30.58
N SER A 10 11.31 13.39 -30.82
CA SER A 10 10.13 12.56 -30.55
C SER A 10 10.10 11.33 -31.46
N PRO A 11 9.76 10.13 -30.95
CA PRO A 11 9.43 8.99 -31.81
C PRO A 11 8.02 9.12 -32.38
N SER A 12 7.97 9.16 -33.70
CA SER A 12 6.79 9.24 -34.54
C SER A 12 5.93 7.97 -34.48
N ILE A 13 4.64 8.22 -34.59
CA ILE A 13 3.51 7.33 -34.82
C ILE A 13 3.77 6.37 -35.99
N ILE A 14 3.59 5.06 -35.77
CA ILE A 14 3.38 4.08 -36.83
C ILE A 14 1.89 3.72 -36.83
N ALA A 15 1.17 4.19 -37.85
CA ALA A 15 -0.17 3.76 -38.19
C ALA A 15 -0.11 2.43 -38.95
N SER A 16 -0.98 1.48 -38.62
CA SER A 16 -1.26 0.29 -39.43
C SER A 16 -2.74 -0.07 -39.31
N ALA A 17 -3.31 -0.41 -40.47
CA ALA A 17 -4.70 -0.30 -40.88
C ALA A 17 -5.68 -1.34 -40.27
N PRO A 18 -7.01 -1.15 -40.41
CA PRO A 18 -8.02 -1.92 -39.70
C PRO A 18 -8.34 -3.27 -40.35
N LEU A 19 -8.52 -4.31 -39.52
CA LEU A 19 -9.02 -5.62 -39.93
C LEU A 19 -10.56 -5.62 -39.98
N GLN A 20 -11.12 -5.91 -41.15
CA GLN A 20 -12.55 -6.16 -41.35
C GLN A 20 -12.96 -7.57 -40.90
N PRO A 21 -14.22 -7.77 -40.45
CA PRO A 21 -14.73 -9.06 -40.03
C PRO A 21 -15.12 -9.95 -41.22
N ARG A 22 -14.62 -11.20 -41.26
CA ARG A 22 -15.13 -12.24 -42.16
C ARG A 22 -16.33 -12.95 -41.53
N ASN A 23 -17.50 -12.70 -42.10
CA ASN A 23 -18.69 -13.53 -41.95
C ASN A 23 -18.45 -14.89 -42.62
N VAL A 24 -18.63 -15.98 -41.89
CA VAL A 24 -18.81 -17.32 -42.47
C VAL A 24 -20.14 -17.87 -41.97
N SER A 25 -21.13 -17.85 -42.86
CA SER A 25 -22.35 -18.63 -42.73
C SER A 25 -22.03 -20.11 -42.82
N THR A 26 -22.51 -20.92 -41.88
CA THR A 26 -22.62 -22.37 -42.09
C THR A 26 -24.06 -22.79 -41.79
N THR A 27 -24.76 -23.08 -42.88
CA THR A 27 -26.05 -23.75 -42.95
C THR A 27 -25.89 -25.19 -42.45
N CYS A 28 -26.73 -25.64 -41.53
CA CYS A 28 -26.97 -27.07 -41.37
C CYS A 28 -28.41 -27.38 -41.02
N LEU A 29 -28.89 -28.43 -41.69
CA LEU A 29 -30.27 -28.79 -41.92
C LEU A 29 -30.90 -29.53 -40.74
N LEU A 30 -32.22 -29.37 -40.68
CA LEU A 30 -33.24 -30.08 -39.92
C LEU A 30 -33.06 -31.60 -39.87
N THR A 31 -33.27 -32.19 -38.69
CA THR A 31 -34.04 -33.44 -38.54
C THR A 31 -34.89 -33.39 -37.26
N LYS A 32 -36.20 -33.68 -37.39
CA LYS A 32 -37.14 -33.98 -36.30
C LYS A 32 -37.15 -35.48 -36.05
N PRO A 33 -37.58 -35.94 -34.85
CA PRO A 33 -38.92 -36.54 -34.81
C PRO A 33 -39.76 -36.17 -33.58
N SER A 34 -41.04 -36.51 -33.74
CA SER A 34 -42.25 -36.30 -32.94
C SER A 34 -42.32 -36.98 -31.57
N GLY A 35 -43.13 -36.41 -30.64
CA GLY A 35 -43.89 -37.25 -29.70
C GLY A 35 -44.37 -36.64 -28.37
N ARG A 36 -45.66 -36.25 -28.34
CA ARG A 36 -46.63 -36.28 -27.21
C ARG A 36 -46.64 -35.21 -26.11
N ARG A 37 -47.88 -35.03 -25.62
CA ARG A 37 -48.51 -33.93 -24.88
C ARG A 37 -48.32 -34.07 -23.37
N GLY A 38 -48.24 -32.93 -22.69
CA GLY A 38 -48.48 -32.77 -21.26
C GLY A 38 -48.65 -31.29 -20.94
N CYS A 39 -49.85 -30.89 -20.52
CA CYS A 39 -50.20 -29.52 -20.15
C CYS A 39 -49.99 -29.36 -18.64
N SER A 40 -49.18 -28.39 -18.20
CA SER A 40 -49.34 -27.71 -16.91
C SER A 40 -48.48 -26.44 -16.88
N SER A 41 -49.00 -25.46 -16.17
CA SER A 41 -48.75 -24.03 -16.30
C SER A 41 -47.67 -23.48 -15.35
N THR A 42 -47.13 -22.33 -15.76
CA THR A 42 -46.72 -21.16 -14.95
C THR A 42 -45.24 -20.97 -14.58
N VAL A 43 -44.83 -19.71 -14.81
CA VAL A 43 -43.64 -18.96 -14.36
C VAL A 43 -42.35 -19.12 -15.20
N THR A 44 -42.26 -18.32 -16.26
CA THR A 44 -41.00 -17.98 -16.92
C THR A 44 -40.18 -17.04 -16.04
N SER A 45 -39.26 -17.57 -15.25
CA SER A 45 -38.12 -16.77 -14.77
C SER A 45 -37.06 -16.77 -15.86
N ASN A 46 -36.92 -15.65 -16.59
CA ASN A 46 -35.76 -15.39 -17.43
C ASN A 46 -34.52 -15.22 -16.54
N MET A 47 -33.93 -16.33 -16.09
CA MET A 47 -32.56 -16.32 -15.62
C MET A 47 -31.66 -16.28 -16.84
N ARG A 48 -31.26 -15.05 -17.23
CA ARG A 48 -30.08 -14.86 -18.07
C ARG A 48 -28.92 -15.56 -17.36
N ARG A 49 -28.37 -16.61 -17.98
CA ARG A 49 -27.03 -17.06 -17.63
C ARG A 49 -26.10 -15.85 -17.82
N PRO A 50 -25.26 -15.49 -16.84
CA PRO A 50 -24.25 -14.48 -17.09
C PRO A 50 -23.39 -15.00 -18.25
N SER A 51 -23.19 -14.14 -19.24
CA SER A 51 -22.19 -14.42 -20.27
C SER A 51 -20.82 -14.53 -19.58
N MET A 52 -19.90 -15.31 -20.13
CA MET A 52 -18.52 -15.41 -19.59
C MET A 52 -17.77 -14.07 -19.58
N ASP A 53 -18.36 -13.02 -20.18
CA ASP A 53 -17.82 -11.65 -20.20
C ASP A 53 -18.28 -10.79 -18.99
N ASP A 54 -19.24 -11.25 -18.16
CA ASP A 54 -19.78 -10.52 -17.00
C ASP A 54 -19.08 -10.85 -15.66
N ALA A 55 -17.96 -11.59 -15.68
CA ALA A 55 -17.25 -12.04 -14.48
C ALA A 55 -15.76 -11.68 -14.45
N ILE A 56 -15.35 -10.60 -15.13
CA ILE A 56 -14.15 -9.87 -14.68
C ILE A 56 -14.62 -9.05 -13.48
N SER A 57 -14.52 -9.62 -12.28
CA SER A 57 -14.44 -8.81 -11.06
C SER A 57 -13.30 -7.83 -11.30
N SER A 58 -13.59 -6.58 -11.66
CA SER A 58 -12.58 -5.55 -11.84
C SER A 58 -11.79 -5.47 -10.52
N PHE A 59 -10.52 -5.85 -10.58
CA PHE A 59 -9.65 -5.79 -9.42
C PHE A 59 -9.63 -4.36 -8.87
N THR A 60 -9.98 -4.20 -7.60
CA THR A 60 -9.96 -2.91 -6.89
C THR A 60 -9.32 -3.10 -5.52
N TYR A 61 -8.51 -2.13 -5.10
CA TYR A 61 -7.98 -2.10 -3.74
C TYR A 61 -9.03 -1.69 -2.69
N ARG A 62 -10.19 -1.15 -3.08
CA ARG A 62 -11.27 -0.83 -2.15
C ARG A 62 -11.72 -2.05 -1.33
N LYS A 63 -11.67 -3.26 -1.92
CA LYS A 63 -11.98 -4.51 -1.21
C LYS A 63 -11.00 -4.83 -0.07
N PHE A 64 -9.74 -4.38 -0.18
CA PHE A 64 -8.72 -4.55 0.87
C PHE A 64 -9.03 -3.62 2.04
N ALA A 65 -9.29 -2.34 1.77
CA ALA A 65 -9.66 -1.36 2.79
C ALA A 65 -10.97 -1.76 3.50
N HIS A 66 -11.98 -2.20 2.75
CA HIS A 66 -13.24 -2.69 3.31
C HIS A 66 -13.02 -3.90 4.23
N PHE A 67 -12.31 -4.93 3.75
CA PHE A 67 -11.96 -6.08 4.58
C PHE A 67 -11.25 -5.63 5.86
N ALA A 68 -10.29 -4.70 5.76
CA ALA A 68 -9.51 -4.29 6.91
C ALA A 68 -10.33 -3.59 7.99
N VAL A 69 -11.26 -2.71 7.59
CA VAL A 69 -12.18 -2.05 8.52
C VAL A 69 -13.10 -3.07 9.18
N GLU A 70 -13.69 -3.99 8.41
CA GLU A 70 -14.61 -5.00 8.94
C GLU A 70 -13.91 -6.01 9.85
N GLU A 71 -12.69 -6.43 9.52
CA GLU A 71 -11.90 -7.32 10.38
C GLU A 71 -11.52 -6.59 11.68
N THR A 72 -11.06 -5.34 11.59
CA THR A 72 -10.68 -4.56 12.79
C THR A 72 -11.88 -4.36 13.75
N LYS A 73 -13.10 -4.17 13.22
CA LYS A 73 -14.32 -4.05 14.03
C LYS A 73 -14.63 -5.29 14.89
N LYS A 74 -14.10 -6.46 14.55
CA LYS A 74 -14.25 -7.69 15.34
C LYS A 74 -13.39 -7.67 16.61
N HIS A 75 -12.31 -6.88 16.62
CA HIS A 75 -11.33 -6.80 17.70
C HIS A 75 -11.51 -5.56 18.57
N THR A 76 -12.02 -4.46 18.00
CA THR A 76 -12.24 -3.20 18.72
C THR A 76 -13.39 -2.41 18.12
N GLN A 77 -14.04 -1.56 18.92
CA GLN A 77 -14.97 -0.55 18.40
C GLN A 77 -14.18 0.54 17.66
N LEU A 78 -14.49 0.75 16.39
CA LEU A 78 -13.97 1.87 15.59
C LEU A 78 -14.97 3.03 15.60
N SER A 79 -14.49 4.25 15.87
CA SER A 79 -15.21 5.50 15.65
C SER A 79 -14.61 6.25 14.46
N PRO A 80 -15.40 7.00 13.66
CA PRO A 80 -14.85 7.89 12.65
C PRO A 80 -13.89 8.90 13.28
N SER A 81 -12.73 9.12 12.66
CA SER A 81 -11.81 10.18 13.07
C SER A 81 -12.36 11.55 12.65
N PRO A 82 -12.05 12.64 13.38
CA PRO A 82 -12.36 14.01 12.93
C PRO A 82 -11.84 14.34 11.52
N LEU A 83 -10.78 13.65 11.08
CA LEU A 83 -10.24 13.79 9.72
C LEU A 83 -11.26 13.42 8.64
N GLN A 84 -12.23 12.55 8.94
CA GLN A 84 -13.22 12.07 7.98
C GLN A 84 -14.12 13.19 7.44
N GLU A 85 -14.36 14.25 8.24
CA GLU A 85 -15.17 15.40 7.83
C GLU A 85 -14.47 16.22 6.73
N LYS A 86 -13.14 16.28 6.79
CA LYS A 86 -12.31 17.04 5.85
C LYS A 86 -11.83 16.20 4.68
N PHE A 87 -11.56 14.92 4.92
CA PHE A 87 -10.98 13.99 3.95
C PHE A 87 -11.89 12.78 3.78
N ALA A 88 -12.72 12.82 2.74
CA ALA A 88 -13.61 11.70 2.39
C ALA A 88 -13.47 11.29 0.92
N TYR A 89 -13.64 12.25 0.02
CA TYR A 89 -13.63 12.02 -1.41
C TYR A 89 -13.03 13.22 -2.15
N LEU A 90 -12.21 12.96 -3.16
CA LEU A 90 -11.67 13.96 -4.07
C LEU A 90 -11.67 13.39 -5.50
N SER A 91 -11.94 14.25 -6.47
CA SER A 91 -11.65 13.96 -7.87
C SER A 91 -10.31 14.59 -8.24
N SER A 92 -9.54 13.96 -9.15
CA SER A 92 -8.33 14.56 -9.68
C SER A 92 -8.62 15.85 -10.43
N MET A 93 -7.60 16.70 -10.59
CA MET A 93 -7.73 18.00 -11.28
C MET A 93 -8.23 17.88 -12.72
N ASP A 94 -7.94 16.76 -13.39
CA ASP A 94 -8.40 16.45 -14.76
C ASP A 94 -9.68 15.60 -14.81
N GLY A 95 -10.25 15.24 -13.65
CA GLY A 95 -11.45 14.42 -13.52
C GLY A 95 -11.28 12.96 -13.93
N LYS A 96 -10.05 12.47 -14.10
CA LYS A 96 -9.76 11.11 -14.60
C LYS A 96 -9.43 10.09 -13.52
N ALA A 97 -9.33 10.50 -12.27
CA ALA A 97 -9.12 9.61 -11.14
C ALA A 97 -9.96 10.02 -9.93
N GLU A 98 -10.40 9.03 -9.17
CA GLU A 98 -11.10 9.20 -7.91
C GLU A 98 -10.18 8.84 -6.75
N LEU A 99 -10.16 9.68 -5.71
CA LEU A 99 -9.45 9.43 -4.46
C LEU A 99 -10.48 9.28 -3.35
N GLN A 100 -10.47 8.14 -2.67
CA GLN A 100 -11.33 7.84 -1.53
C GLN A 100 -10.50 7.71 -0.26
N MET A 101 -10.94 8.41 0.79
CA MET A 101 -10.25 8.51 2.06
C MET A 101 -11.18 8.10 3.20
N HIS A 102 -10.71 7.16 4.01
CA HIS A 102 -11.39 6.73 5.22
C HIS A 102 -10.46 6.85 6.42
N SER A 103 -10.98 7.30 7.55
CA SER A 103 -10.21 7.45 8.78
C SER A 103 -11.04 7.13 10.02
N PHE A 104 -10.44 6.35 10.91
CA PHE A 104 -11.06 5.84 12.13
C PHE A 104 -10.06 5.88 13.28
N GLU A 105 -10.57 5.83 14.50
CA GLU A 105 -9.81 5.69 15.73
C GLU A 105 -10.45 4.64 16.65
N SER A 106 -9.69 4.19 17.65
CA SER A 106 -10.14 3.24 18.67
C SER A 106 -9.37 3.47 19.99
N PRO A 107 -9.74 2.85 21.12
CA PRO A 107 -8.96 2.92 22.34
C PRO A 107 -7.47 2.59 22.17
N LYS A 108 -7.09 1.63 21.32
CA LYS A 108 -5.67 1.26 21.08
C LYS A 108 -5.07 1.85 19.79
N ILE A 109 -5.91 2.40 18.92
CA ILE A 109 -5.54 2.92 17.60
C ILE A 109 -5.68 4.44 17.61
N ARG A 110 -4.56 5.15 17.42
CA ARG A 110 -4.56 6.60 17.25
C ARG A 110 -5.22 6.98 15.92
N LEU A 111 -4.86 6.28 14.84
CA LEU A 111 -5.42 6.52 13.52
C LEU A 111 -5.28 5.27 12.64
N LEU A 112 -6.41 4.71 12.21
CA LEU A 112 -6.52 3.81 11.07
C LEU A 112 -6.96 4.64 9.88
N ARG A 113 -6.18 4.66 8.81
CA ARG A 113 -6.53 5.43 7.60
C ARG A 113 -6.25 4.69 6.32
N SER A 114 -7.11 4.91 5.33
CA SER A 114 -6.94 4.39 3.98
C SER A 114 -7.11 5.51 2.96
N LEU A 115 -6.20 5.58 1.99
CA LEU A 115 -6.37 6.29 0.73
C LEU A 115 -6.40 5.25 -0.39
N SER A 116 -7.50 5.22 -1.14
CA SER A 116 -7.63 4.44 -2.37
C SER A 116 -7.70 5.38 -3.57
N ILE A 117 -6.94 5.12 -4.63
CA ILE A 117 -6.99 5.89 -5.88
C ILE A 117 -7.34 4.96 -7.02
N GLU A 118 -8.36 5.33 -7.80
CA GLU A 118 -8.76 4.62 -9.01
C GLU A 118 -8.69 5.57 -10.21
N GLY A 119 -7.75 5.32 -11.12
CA GLY A 119 -7.57 6.06 -12.36
C GLY A 119 -8.25 5.36 -13.54
N SER A 120 -8.82 6.16 -14.44
CA SER A 120 -9.43 5.68 -15.70
C SER A 120 -8.44 5.00 -16.66
N ASP A 121 -7.15 5.21 -16.47
CA ASP A 121 -6.04 4.58 -17.21
C ASP A 121 -5.60 3.22 -16.63
N GLY A 122 -6.34 2.71 -15.64
CA GLY A 122 -6.03 1.45 -14.95
C GLY A 122 -5.03 1.59 -13.82
N VAL A 123 -4.65 2.82 -13.43
CA VAL A 123 -3.87 3.06 -12.21
C VAL A 123 -4.74 2.76 -10.98
N GLN A 124 -4.20 1.97 -10.06
CA GLN A 124 -4.83 1.63 -8.78
C GLN A 124 -3.81 1.84 -7.65
N VAL A 125 -4.20 2.56 -6.60
CA VAL A 125 -3.35 2.81 -5.43
C VAL A 125 -4.09 2.46 -4.15
N LEU A 126 -3.39 1.82 -3.22
CA LEU A 126 -3.78 1.71 -1.82
C LEU A 126 -2.66 2.25 -0.95
N ASP A 127 -2.97 3.21 -0.09
CA ASP A 127 -2.16 3.55 1.07
C ASP A 127 -3.01 3.32 2.32
N PHE A 128 -2.73 2.24 3.04
CA PHE A 128 -3.44 1.85 4.25
C PHE A 128 -2.44 1.69 5.40
N ALA A 129 -2.78 2.24 6.57
CA ALA A 129 -1.95 2.08 7.76
C ALA A 129 -2.77 2.20 9.03
N ILE A 130 -2.23 1.60 10.08
CA ILE A 130 -2.77 1.67 11.44
C ILE A 130 -1.66 2.17 12.35
N PHE A 131 -1.86 3.37 12.89
CA PHE A 131 -0.97 3.98 13.87
C PHE A 131 -1.50 3.71 15.28
N PRO A 132 -0.74 3.01 16.15
CA PRO A 132 -1.14 2.78 17.53
C PRO A 132 -1.06 4.06 18.36
N ARG A 133 -1.73 4.08 19.52
CA ARG A 133 -1.50 5.12 20.53
C ARG A 133 -0.11 4.95 21.16
N ALA A 134 0.48 6.02 21.69
CA ALA A 134 1.85 6.01 22.21
C ALA A 134 2.00 5.15 23.47
N GLU A 135 0.92 4.90 24.18
CA GLU A 135 0.85 3.99 25.32
C GLU A 135 0.97 2.52 24.89
N ILE A 136 1.02 2.22 23.60
CA ILE A 136 1.12 0.84 23.11
C ILE A 136 2.17 0.79 22.01
N ASP A 137 3.29 0.14 22.27
CA ASP A 137 4.45 0.05 21.38
C ASP A 137 4.27 -0.90 20.17
N LEU A 138 3.03 -1.09 19.70
CA LEU A 138 2.74 -1.95 18.55
C LEU A 138 3.52 -1.48 17.30
N PRO A 139 3.89 -2.42 16.40
CA PRO A 139 4.30 -2.07 15.05
C PRO A 139 3.22 -1.24 14.33
N ILE A 140 3.62 -0.44 13.36
CA ILE A 140 2.72 0.27 12.45
C ILE A 140 2.33 -0.68 11.32
N PHE A 141 1.05 -1.04 11.20
CA PHE A 141 0.60 -1.78 10.02
C PHE A 141 0.70 -0.87 8.80
N CYS A 142 1.29 -1.35 7.70
CA CYS A 142 1.53 -0.57 6.49
C CYS A 142 1.29 -1.39 5.23
N ALA A 143 0.40 -0.91 4.36
CA ALA A 143 0.16 -1.44 3.03
C ALA A 143 0.17 -0.29 2.01
N ASN A 144 1.21 -0.24 1.19
CA ASN A 144 1.40 0.72 0.11
C ASN A 144 1.49 -0.02 -1.22
N PHE A 145 0.37 -0.08 -1.94
CA PHE A 145 0.25 -0.79 -3.20
C PHE A 145 0.06 0.20 -4.34
N PHE A 146 0.86 0.03 -5.39
CA PHE A 146 0.76 0.82 -6.61
C PHE A 146 0.70 -0.13 -7.80
N THR A 147 -0.36 -0.03 -8.59
CA THR A 147 -0.59 -0.88 -9.75
C THR A 147 -0.84 -0.01 -10.99
N THR A 148 -0.23 -0.38 -12.09
CA THR A 148 -0.55 0.08 -13.44
C THR A 148 -0.88 -1.12 -14.32
N SER A 149 -1.20 -0.88 -15.59
CA SER A 149 -1.37 -1.94 -16.60
C SER A 149 -0.11 -2.79 -16.83
N VAL A 150 1.07 -2.33 -16.40
CA VAL A 150 2.36 -2.98 -16.67
C VAL A 150 3.00 -3.58 -15.43
N ILE A 151 2.81 -2.96 -14.26
CA ILE A 151 3.55 -3.35 -13.05
C ILE A 151 2.74 -3.12 -11.78
N ASN A 152 2.96 -4.00 -10.80
CA ASN A 152 2.61 -3.79 -9.40
C ASN A 152 3.90 -3.50 -8.63
N ILE A 153 3.87 -2.50 -7.76
CA ILE A 153 4.92 -2.16 -6.80
C ILE A 153 4.27 -2.19 -5.43
N ILE A 154 4.67 -3.17 -4.62
CA ILE A 154 3.97 -3.54 -3.39
C ILE A 154 4.93 -3.42 -2.22
N LEU A 155 4.47 -2.72 -1.19
CA LEU A 155 5.05 -2.75 0.14
C LEU A 155 3.95 -3.14 1.14
N LEU A 156 4.09 -4.29 1.80
CA LEU A 156 3.23 -4.74 2.91
C LEU A 156 4.13 -5.09 4.10
N ASP A 157 3.85 -4.53 5.26
CA ASP A 157 4.64 -4.76 6.46
C ASP A 157 3.89 -4.45 7.75
N LEU A 158 4.43 -4.98 8.85
CA LEU A 158 4.22 -4.47 10.19
C LEU A 158 5.49 -3.69 10.53
N ASN A 159 5.58 -2.43 10.10
CA ASN A 159 6.78 -1.61 10.29
C ASN A 159 7.09 -1.48 11.79
N PRO A 160 8.30 -1.81 12.25
CA PRO A 160 8.62 -1.76 13.66
C PRO A 160 8.62 -0.32 14.17
N LEU A 161 8.06 -0.11 15.36
CA LEU A 161 8.15 1.19 16.03
C LEU A 161 9.59 1.48 16.43
N HIS A 162 10.27 0.47 17.00
CA HIS A 162 11.65 0.55 17.47
C HIS A 162 12.60 -0.29 16.60
N ASP A 163 13.85 0.13 16.44
CA ASP A 163 14.80 -0.50 15.51
C ASP A 163 15.05 -1.98 15.85
N VAL A 164 14.62 -2.88 14.96
CA VAL A 164 14.76 -4.34 15.10
C VAL A 164 16.15 -4.88 14.79
N ILE A 165 17.05 -4.07 14.23
CA ILE A 165 18.44 -4.47 13.97
C ILE A 165 19.24 -4.33 15.28
N SER A 166 19.10 -3.22 15.99
CA SER A 166 19.80 -2.98 17.25
C SER A 166 19.03 -3.42 18.50
N GLN A 167 17.70 -3.30 18.53
CA GLN A 167 16.87 -3.62 19.70
C GLN A 167 16.25 -5.02 19.60
N GLN A 168 17.04 -6.01 19.99
CA GLN A 168 16.65 -7.42 19.90
C GLN A 168 15.44 -7.80 20.76
N ASP A 169 15.19 -7.10 21.87
CA ASP A 169 14.01 -7.35 22.71
C ASP A 169 12.71 -6.98 22.00
N TYR A 170 12.67 -5.81 21.33
CA TYR A 170 11.51 -5.41 20.52
C TYR A 170 11.30 -6.37 19.35
N LYS A 171 12.39 -6.75 18.66
CA LYS A 171 12.34 -7.75 17.58
C LYS A 171 11.73 -9.06 18.05
N ARG A 172 12.21 -9.60 19.18
CA ARG A 172 11.71 -10.86 19.76
C ARG A 172 10.25 -10.76 20.16
N LYS A 173 9.86 -9.66 20.83
CA LYS A 173 8.48 -9.41 21.28
C LYS A 173 7.47 -9.52 20.14
N TYR A 174 7.77 -8.91 18.99
CA TYR A 174 6.77 -8.76 17.93
C TYR A 174 6.95 -9.68 16.71
N TYR A 175 8.17 -10.10 16.39
CA TYR A 175 8.43 -10.76 15.10
C TYR A 175 8.80 -12.24 15.18
N SER A 176 9.21 -12.76 16.35
CA SER A 176 9.65 -14.16 16.47
C SER A 176 8.60 -15.16 15.97
N HIS A 177 7.32 -14.96 16.31
CA HIS A 177 6.23 -15.83 15.87
C HIS A 177 5.75 -15.53 14.44
N LEU A 178 6.17 -14.40 13.85
CA LEU A 178 5.78 -13.98 12.52
C LEU A 178 6.80 -14.33 11.44
N ILE A 179 8.02 -14.75 11.81
CA ILE A 179 9.05 -15.17 10.83
C ILE A 179 8.53 -16.23 9.86
N PRO A 180 7.80 -17.29 10.29
CA PRO A 180 7.26 -18.28 9.35
C PRO A 180 6.31 -17.66 8.31
N LEU A 181 5.43 -16.74 8.73
CA LEU A 181 4.51 -16.02 7.84
C LEU A 181 5.28 -15.19 6.81
N GLY A 182 6.29 -14.43 7.26
CA GLY A 182 7.14 -13.64 6.39
C GLY A 182 7.92 -14.49 5.39
N HIS A 183 8.38 -15.67 5.81
CA HIS A 183 9.08 -16.62 4.95
C HIS A 183 8.17 -17.18 3.85
N GLU A 184 6.97 -17.67 4.22
CA GLU A 184 5.97 -18.19 3.28
C GLU A 184 5.67 -17.18 2.17
N TYR A 185 5.34 -15.94 2.52
CA TYR A 185 5.04 -14.93 1.52
C TYR A 185 6.26 -14.41 0.76
N ALA A 186 7.48 -14.49 1.32
CA ALA A 186 8.70 -14.15 0.59
C ALA A 186 9.00 -15.14 -0.55
N GLU A 187 8.61 -16.41 -0.41
CA GLU A 187 8.71 -17.41 -1.49
C GLU A 187 7.68 -17.15 -2.61
N LEU A 188 6.46 -16.73 -2.24
CA LEU A 188 5.35 -16.53 -3.17
C LEU A 188 5.41 -15.15 -3.89
N LEU A 189 5.91 -14.13 -3.19
CA LEU A 189 6.05 -12.74 -3.63
C LEU A 189 7.53 -12.33 -3.55
N PRO A 190 8.33 -12.63 -4.60
CA PRO A 190 9.78 -12.48 -4.56
C PRO A 190 10.21 -11.02 -4.40
N TRP A 191 11.40 -10.83 -3.84
CA TRP A 191 11.98 -9.52 -3.55
C TRP A 191 12.01 -8.59 -4.77
N GLY A 192 11.56 -7.35 -4.60
CA GLY A 192 11.39 -6.36 -5.68
C GLY A 192 12.68 -5.72 -6.24
N GLY A 193 13.85 -6.26 -5.89
CA GLY A 193 15.17 -5.71 -6.23
C GLY A 193 15.54 -4.49 -5.37
N LYS A 194 16.51 -3.69 -5.84
CA LYS A 194 17.06 -2.59 -5.05
C LYS A 194 16.01 -1.63 -4.49
N ILE A 195 16.20 -1.22 -3.24
CA ILE A 195 15.37 -0.27 -2.50
C ILE A 195 16.22 0.85 -1.89
N THR A 196 15.59 2.01 -1.63
CA THR A 196 16.22 3.11 -0.90
C THR A 196 16.78 2.61 0.43
N SER A 197 18.09 2.75 0.65
CA SER A 197 18.78 2.09 1.76
C SER A 197 18.27 2.54 3.13
N GLU A 198 17.99 3.84 3.26
CA GLU A 198 17.45 4.44 4.48
C GLU A 198 16.03 3.94 4.82
N SER A 199 15.27 3.44 3.83
CA SER A 199 13.94 2.86 4.09
C SER A 199 14.01 1.57 4.92
N LEU A 200 15.13 0.83 4.86
CA LEU A 200 15.28 -0.38 5.68
C LEU A 200 15.27 -0.09 7.18
N LYS A 201 15.60 1.14 7.60
CA LYS A 201 15.52 1.57 9.01
C LYS A 201 14.09 1.47 9.59
N PHE A 202 13.09 1.28 8.73
CA PHE A 202 11.67 1.24 9.07
C PHE A 202 10.98 -0.07 8.66
N PHE A 203 11.73 -1.06 8.16
CA PHE A 203 11.15 -2.33 7.72
C PHE A 203 11.42 -3.45 8.70
N SER A 204 10.45 -4.34 8.83
CA SER A 204 10.58 -5.52 9.66
C SER A 204 11.25 -6.69 8.91
N PRO A 205 11.67 -7.76 9.64
CA PRO A 205 12.15 -8.98 9.01
C PRO A 205 11.11 -9.72 8.16
N ILE A 206 9.82 -9.37 8.28
CA ILE A 206 8.71 -9.99 7.53
C ILE A 206 8.21 -9.10 6.40
N VAL A 207 8.86 -7.97 6.10
CA VAL A 207 8.41 -7.06 5.03
C VAL A 207 8.25 -7.78 3.69
N ILE A 208 7.17 -7.47 2.98
CA ILE A 208 6.98 -7.81 1.57
C ILE A 208 7.25 -6.56 0.77
N TRP A 209 8.44 -6.48 0.19
CA TRP A 209 8.76 -5.54 -0.89
C TRP A 209 8.88 -6.35 -2.18
N THR A 210 7.94 -6.17 -3.09
CA THR A 210 7.88 -6.96 -4.33
C THR A 210 7.44 -6.11 -5.52
N LYS A 211 7.83 -6.57 -6.71
CA LYS A 211 7.35 -6.04 -7.99
C LYS A 211 7.00 -7.19 -8.91
N PHE A 212 5.84 -7.13 -9.55
CA PHE A 212 5.40 -8.18 -10.48
C PHE A 212 4.43 -7.63 -11.53
N PRO A 213 4.38 -8.21 -12.74
CA PRO A 213 3.38 -7.84 -13.74
C PRO A 213 1.95 -8.18 -13.27
N PRO A 214 0.93 -7.38 -13.63
CA PRO A 214 -0.46 -7.64 -13.26
C PRO A 214 -0.96 -9.01 -13.73
N SER A 215 -1.55 -9.76 -12.80
CA SER A 215 -2.29 -11.00 -13.08
C SER A 215 -3.25 -11.29 -11.94
N GLN A 216 -4.39 -11.90 -12.25
CA GLN A 216 -5.40 -12.27 -11.24
C GLN A 216 -4.79 -13.11 -10.12
N GLN A 217 -3.99 -14.12 -10.47
CA GLN A 217 -3.32 -15.00 -9.51
C GLN A 217 -2.43 -14.23 -8.52
N LYS A 218 -1.62 -13.27 -9.01
CA LYS A 218 -0.75 -12.46 -8.13
C LYS A 218 -1.56 -11.49 -7.28
N HIS A 219 -2.68 -10.97 -7.79
CA HIS A 219 -3.60 -10.12 -7.03
C HIS A 219 -4.35 -10.87 -5.94
N ASP A 220 -4.75 -12.11 -6.18
CA ASP A 220 -5.38 -12.97 -5.17
C ASP A 220 -4.38 -13.40 -4.09
N LEU A 221 -3.14 -13.68 -4.48
CA LEU A 221 -2.03 -13.92 -3.56
C LEU A 221 -1.73 -12.69 -2.69
N LEU A 222 -1.67 -11.49 -3.29
CA LEU A 222 -1.49 -10.24 -2.56
C LEU A 222 -2.64 -9.99 -1.57
N TYR A 223 -3.88 -10.30 -1.97
CA TYR A 223 -5.03 -10.18 -1.08
C TYR A 223 -4.93 -11.13 0.12
N SER A 224 -4.50 -12.37 -0.12
CA SER A 224 -4.24 -13.34 0.95
C SER A 224 -3.15 -12.85 1.92
N ALA A 225 -2.03 -12.37 1.39
CA ALA A 225 -0.94 -11.78 2.18
C ALA A 225 -1.43 -10.61 3.04
N PHE A 226 -2.21 -9.70 2.46
CA PHE A 226 -2.78 -8.56 3.18
C PHE A 226 -3.69 -9.01 4.33
N MET A 227 -4.57 -9.99 4.09
CA MET A 227 -5.46 -10.51 5.12
C MET A 227 -4.68 -11.14 6.28
N ASP A 228 -3.69 -11.97 5.98
CA ASP A 228 -2.92 -12.66 7.02
C ASP A 228 -2.07 -11.69 7.84
N TYR A 229 -1.39 -10.73 7.18
CA TYR A 229 -0.62 -9.71 7.88
C TYR A 229 -1.51 -8.84 8.77
N LEU A 230 -2.70 -8.46 8.29
CA LEU A 230 -3.62 -7.66 9.10
C LEU A 230 -4.13 -8.46 10.30
N LYS A 231 -4.52 -9.71 10.11
CA LYS A 231 -4.96 -10.59 11.20
C LYS A 231 -3.86 -10.78 12.23
N SER A 232 -2.61 -10.97 11.80
CA SER A 232 -1.46 -11.03 12.71
C SER A 232 -1.28 -9.72 13.48
N TRP A 233 -1.42 -8.57 12.84
CA TRP A 233 -1.36 -7.28 13.53
C TRP A 233 -2.49 -7.11 14.55
N LEU A 234 -3.71 -7.51 14.21
CA LEU A 234 -4.87 -7.46 15.12
C LEU A 234 -4.69 -8.40 16.32
N GLN A 235 -4.13 -9.59 16.11
CA GLN A 235 -3.76 -10.50 17.20
C GLN A 235 -2.71 -9.90 18.15
N LEU A 236 -1.71 -9.19 17.61
CA LEU A 236 -0.76 -8.44 18.44
C LEU A 236 -1.48 -7.34 19.24
N MET A 237 -2.41 -6.62 18.60
CA MET A 237 -3.19 -5.57 19.26
C MET A 237 -4.06 -6.11 20.41
N ASP A 238 -4.67 -7.28 20.25
CA ASP A 238 -5.44 -7.94 21.31
C ASP A 238 -4.58 -8.23 22.54
N GLN A 239 -3.36 -8.73 22.31
CA GLN A 239 -2.41 -9.15 23.35
C GLN A 239 -1.67 -7.96 23.98
N ALA A 240 -1.61 -6.81 23.31
CA ALA A 240 -0.84 -5.67 23.77
C ALA A 240 -1.46 -5.02 25.03
N SER A 241 -0.64 -4.84 26.06
CA SER A 241 -0.95 -4.05 27.24
C SER A 241 -0.51 -2.59 27.05
N MET A 242 -1.16 -1.67 27.74
CA MET A 242 -0.71 -0.28 27.79
C MET A 242 0.54 -0.15 28.68
N ASP A 243 1.55 0.57 28.19
CA ASP A 243 2.71 1.02 28.95
C ASP A 243 2.27 2.07 29.98
N THR A 244 2.59 1.80 31.24
CA THR A 244 2.34 2.76 32.35
C THR A 244 3.58 3.60 32.67
N ASP A 245 4.75 3.24 32.12
CA ASP A 245 5.97 4.03 32.28
C ASP A 245 5.97 5.21 31.30
N VAL A 246 5.90 6.42 31.86
CA VAL A 246 5.90 7.69 31.11
C VAL A 246 7.12 7.80 30.19
N SER A 247 8.29 7.30 30.61
CA SER A 247 9.51 7.35 29.80
C SER A 247 9.39 6.47 28.55
N GLN A 248 8.75 5.31 28.68
CA GLN A 248 8.46 4.42 27.56
C GLN A 248 7.43 5.03 26.60
N VAL A 249 6.37 5.65 27.12
CA VAL A 249 5.37 6.36 26.30
C VAL A 249 6.01 7.49 25.49
N ILE A 250 6.91 8.27 26.10
CA ILE A 250 7.66 9.32 25.40
C ILE A 250 8.55 8.73 24.30
N ALA A 251 9.24 7.61 24.57
CA ALA A 251 10.06 6.93 23.57
C ALA A 251 9.22 6.40 22.40
N ASN A 252 8.05 5.82 22.68
CA ASN A 252 7.10 5.33 21.66
C ASN A 252 6.56 6.48 20.80
N LEU A 253 6.20 7.60 21.43
CA LEU A 253 5.73 8.80 20.74
C LEU A 253 6.80 9.36 19.79
N GLU A 254 8.02 9.49 20.29
CA GLU A 254 9.17 9.96 19.52
C GLU A 254 9.49 9.05 18.33
N ALA A 255 9.45 7.73 18.54
CA ALA A 255 9.67 6.74 17.50
C ALA A 255 8.59 6.82 16.41
N GLN A 256 7.32 6.95 16.80
CA GLN A 256 6.22 7.11 15.86
C GLN A 256 6.36 8.42 15.08
N HIS A 257 6.68 9.53 15.77
CA HIS A 257 6.89 10.82 15.14
C HIS A 257 8.03 10.77 14.12
N ARG A 258 9.18 10.20 14.48
CA ARG A 258 10.31 9.99 13.55
C ARG A 258 9.90 9.23 12.28
N TYR A 259 9.07 8.20 12.41
CA TYR A 259 8.52 7.45 11.26
C TYR A 259 7.63 8.35 10.39
N LEU A 260 6.70 9.09 10.99
CA LEU A 260 5.79 10.00 10.26
C LEU A 260 6.58 11.09 9.54
N THR A 261 7.57 11.70 10.20
CA THR A 261 8.47 12.70 9.62
C THR A 261 9.23 12.15 8.42
N TRP A 262 9.77 10.93 8.51
CA TRP A 262 10.44 10.28 7.40
C TRP A 262 9.51 10.10 6.19
N ARG A 263 8.34 9.51 6.43
CA ARG A 263 7.38 9.20 5.37
C ARG A 263 6.81 10.48 4.73
N ALA A 264 6.41 11.47 5.54
CA ALA A 264 5.88 12.75 5.07
C ALA A 264 6.86 13.55 4.20
N GLU A 265 8.17 13.30 4.32
CA GLU A 265 9.19 13.95 3.50
C GLU A 265 9.61 13.09 2.29
N LYS A 266 9.82 11.77 2.47
CA LYS A 266 10.55 10.92 1.51
C LYS A 266 9.70 9.84 0.82
N ASP A 267 8.42 9.70 1.16
CA ASP A 267 7.56 8.69 0.55
C ASP A 267 7.45 8.86 -0.99
N PRO A 268 7.59 7.78 -1.76
CA PRO A 268 7.56 7.86 -3.22
C PRO A 268 6.20 8.25 -3.81
N GLY A 269 5.10 8.02 -3.09
CA GLY A 269 3.73 8.27 -3.54
C GLY A 269 3.38 9.75 -3.68
N HIS A 270 4.14 10.65 -3.06
CA HIS A 270 3.88 12.10 -3.11
C HIS A 270 3.84 12.65 -4.53
N GLN A 271 4.66 12.12 -5.44
CA GLN A 271 4.67 12.58 -6.84
C GLN A 271 3.37 12.24 -7.57
N VAL A 272 2.75 11.09 -7.25
CA VAL A 272 1.46 10.70 -7.83
C VAL A 272 0.37 11.63 -7.30
N LEU A 273 0.32 11.84 -5.99
CA LEU A 273 -0.63 12.77 -5.37
C LEU A 273 -0.51 14.19 -5.93
N ARG A 274 0.71 14.75 -5.99
CA ARG A 274 0.96 16.09 -6.56
C ARG A 274 0.45 16.24 -7.99
N ARG A 275 0.57 15.20 -8.82
CA ARG A 275 0.04 15.22 -10.19
C ARG A 275 -1.48 15.19 -10.23
N LEU A 276 -2.11 14.47 -9.30
CA LEU A 276 -3.56 14.30 -9.27
C LEU A 276 -4.29 15.49 -8.62
N THR A 277 -3.71 16.08 -7.58
CA THR A 277 -4.39 17.07 -6.74
C THR A 277 -3.75 18.45 -6.72
N GLY A 278 -2.58 18.62 -7.34
CA GLY A 278 -1.78 19.83 -7.27
C GLY A 278 -0.96 19.95 -5.98
N GLU A 279 -0.01 20.88 -5.96
CA GLU A 279 1.01 21.00 -4.90
C GLU A 279 0.42 21.18 -3.50
N THR A 280 -0.41 22.21 -3.33
CA THR A 280 -0.93 22.63 -2.03
C THR A 280 -1.77 21.54 -1.39
N LEU A 281 -2.72 20.98 -2.14
CA LEU A 281 -3.61 19.94 -1.64
C LEU A 281 -2.88 18.62 -1.43
N ALA A 282 -1.90 18.27 -2.28
CA ALA A 282 -1.09 17.09 -2.04
C ALA A 282 -0.29 17.20 -0.74
N LYS A 283 0.30 18.37 -0.46
CA LYS A 283 1.01 18.62 0.80
C LYS A 283 0.07 18.50 2.00
N GLU A 284 -1.14 19.03 1.89
CA GLU A 284 -2.17 18.93 2.93
C GLU A 284 -2.60 17.48 3.17
N ILE A 285 -2.89 16.70 2.12
CA ILE A 285 -3.22 15.26 2.25
C ILE A 285 -2.08 14.49 2.90
N VAL A 286 -0.83 14.74 2.48
CA VAL A 286 0.35 14.06 3.02
C VAL A 286 0.49 14.31 4.53
N ARG A 287 0.48 15.59 4.94
CA ARG A 287 0.79 15.96 6.32
C ARG A 287 -0.40 15.81 7.26
N SER A 288 -1.58 16.26 6.84
CA SER A 288 -2.77 16.31 7.69
C SER A 288 -3.60 15.03 7.66
N PHE A 289 -3.43 14.16 6.65
CA PHE A 289 -4.18 12.89 6.55
C PHE A 289 -3.28 11.65 6.60
N LEU A 290 -2.41 11.43 5.60
CA LEU A 290 -1.62 10.19 5.47
C LEU A 290 -0.65 9.98 6.63
N PHE A 291 0.00 11.06 7.05
CA PHE A 291 0.96 11.10 8.15
C PHE A 291 0.55 12.09 9.24
N ASN A 292 -0.76 12.19 9.48
CA ASN A 292 -1.30 12.96 10.61
C ASN A 292 -0.58 12.58 11.91
N GLY A 293 -0.15 13.58 12.66
CA GLY A 293 0.76 13.46 13.79
C GLY A 293 2.14 14.08 13.53
N VAL A 294 2.54 14.29 12.27
CA VAL A 294 3.85 14.87 11.93
C VAL A 294 4.01 16.34 12.35
N ASP A 295 2.89 17.06 12.52
CA ASP A 295 2.89 18.46 12.94
C ASP A 295 2.44 18.61 14.41
N GLU A 296 1.90 17.55 15.01
CA GLU A 296 1.25 17.60 16.33
C GLU A 296 1.97 16.80 17.43
N LEU A 297 2.67 15.71 17.10
CA LEU A 297 3.23 14.80 18.13
C LEU A 297 4.57 15.29 18.69
N SER A 298 5.32 16.11 17.96
CA SER A 298 6.62 16.67 18.39
C SER A 298 6.99 17.89 17.54
N SER A 299 7.90 18.72 18.05
CA SER A 299 8.45 19.87 17.33
C SER A 299 9.74 19.59 16.56
N LYS A 300 10.29 18.37 16.67
CA LYS A 300 11.50 17.98 15.94
C LYS A 300 11.26 17.98 14.43
N THR A 301 12.22 18.50 13.68
CA THR A 301 12.17 18.58 12.23
C THR A 301 12.75 17.33 11.57
N PHE A 302 12.61 17.22 10.24
CA PHE A 302 13.26 16.15 9.47
C PHE A 302 14.77 16.12 9.67
N ILE A 303 15.43 17.28 9.74
CA ILE A 303 16.89 17.38 9.93
C ILE A 303 17.33 16.99 11.34
N ASP A 304 16.47 17.14 12.35
CA ASP A 304 16.79 16.71 13.72
C ASP A 304 16.88 15.18 13.81
N TYR A 305 16.10 14.44 13.01
CA TYR A 305 16.15 12.99 12.94
C TYR A 305 17.12 12.43 11.90
N PHE A 306 17.28 13.14 10.79
CA PHE A 306 18.05 12.70 9.61
C PHE A 306 19.04 13.78 9.18
N PRO A 307 20.02 14.12 10.04
CA PRO A 307 20.96 15.21 9.78
C PRO A 307 21.80 14.97 8.52
N GLU A 308 21.94 13.72 8.05
CA GLU A 308 22.62 13.38 6.81
C GLU A 308 21.97 14.00 5.56
N TYR A 309 20.74 14.50 5.66
CA TYR A 309 20.04 15.21 4.59
C TYR A 309 20.16 16.73 4.67
N LYS A 310 20.90 17.29 5.64
CA LYS A 310 21.05 18.75 5.77
C LYS A 310 21.93 19.30 4.66
N CYS A 311 21.41 20.25 3.88
CA CYS A 311 22.19 21.05 2.94
C CYS A 311 22.95 22.17 3.68
N ASP A 312 23.97 22.74 3.04
CA ASP A 312 24.78 23.83 3.62
C ASP A 312 23.96 25.08 3.97
N ASP A 313 22.87 25.33 3.24
CA ASP A 313 21.91 26.41 3.48
C ASP A 313 20.87 26.09 4.58
N GLY A 314 20.99 24.92 5.21
CA GLY A 314 20.08 24.44 6.25
C GLY A 314 18.79 23.79 5.74
N THR A 315 18.57 23.74 4.42
CA THR A 315 17.39 23.08 3.83
C THR A 315 17.53 21.55 3.79
N VAL A 316 16.42 20.85 3.51
CA VAL A 316 16.42 19.40 3.32
C VAL A 316 16.86 19.05 1.90
N ASN A 317 17.84 18.17 1.78
CA ASN A 317 18.30 17.67 0.49
C ASN A 317 17.16 16.98 -0.27
N GLN A 318 16.92 17.41 -1.52
CA GLN A 318 15.83 16.90 -2.35
C GLN A 318 16.03 15.46 -2.82
N LYS A 319 17.25 14.89 -2.69
CA LYS A 319 17.46 13.47 -2.95
C LYS A 319 16.55 12.63 -2.06
N ARG A 320 16.01 11.55 -2.63
CA ARG A 320 15.25 10.55 -1.86
C ARG A 320 16.17 9.78 -0.91
N SER A 321 17.40 9.52 -1.36
CA SER A 321 18.37 8.70 -0.68
C SER A 321 19.73 9.37 -0.77
N MET A 322 20.40 9.53 0.36
CA MET A 322 21.77 10.02 0.45
C MET A 322 22.75 8.88 0.16
N ILE A 323 22.42 7.66 0.58
CA ILE A 323 23.20 6.44 0.35
C ILE A 323 23.01 5.90 -1.08
N GLY A 324 21.80 6.04 -1.61
CA GLY A 324 21.35 5.41 -2.85
C GLY A 324 20.56 4.11 -2.62
N LYS A 325 20.17 3.48 -3.73
CA LYS A 325 19.44 2.20 -3.69
C LYS A 325 20.42 1.04 -3.56
N SER A 326 20.15 0.14 -2.61
CA SER A 326 20.94 -1.07 -2.35
C SER A 326 20.01 -2.28 -2.16
N PHE A 327 20.54 -3.40 -1.69
CA PHE A 327 19.80 -4.63 -1.36
C PHE A 327 19.09 -5.21 -2.59
N GLU A 328 19.89 -5.66 -3.56
CA GLU A 328 19.37 -6.41 -4.74
C GLU A 328 18.62 -7.67 -4.32
N SER A 329 19.06 -8.29 -3.21
CA SER A 329 18.42 -9.44 -2.57
C SER A 329 17.79 -9.04 -1.23
N ARG A 330 16.84 -9.86 -0.75
CA ARG A 330 16.22 -9.70 0.57
C ARG A 330 17.31 -9.63 1.67
N PRO A 331 17.34 -8.58 2.51
CA PRO A 331 18.42 -8.38 3.49
C PRO A 331 18.19 -9.08 4.83
N TRP A 332 17.24 -10.03 4.91
CA TRP A 332 16.99 -10.89 6.07
C TRP A 332 17.11 -12.36 5.66
N ASP A 333 17.73 -13.18 6.50
CA ASP A 333 17.79 -14.63 6.34
C ASP A 333 16.45 -15.30 6.70
N ALA A 334 16.36 -16.62 6.52
CA ALA A 334 15.15 -17.40 6.82
C ALA A 334 14.73 -17.39 8.30
N ARG A 335 15.61 -16.96 9.21
CA ARG A 335 15.31 -16.78 10.64
C ARG A 335 14.95 -15.33 10.99
N GLY A 336 14.90 -14.45 9.98
CA GLY A 336 14.67 -13.02 10.18
C GLY A 336 15.90 -12.27 10.70
N GLU A 337 17.10 -12.84 10.60
CA GLU A 337 18.34 -12.16 10.95
C GLU A 337 18.80 -11.25 9.81
N PHE A 338 19.19 -10.02 10.15
CA PHE A 338 19.65 -9.06 9.15
C PHE A 338 21.03 -9.47 8.63
N ILE A 339 21.14 -9.65 7.31
CA ILE A 339 22.37 -10.08 6.62
C ILE A 339 22.85 -9.05 5.59
N GLY A 340 22.31 -7.83 5.63
CA GLY A 340 22.69 -6.73 4.75
C GLY A 340 24.11 -6.23 5.04
N HIS A 341 25.11 -6.87 4.44
CA HIS A 341 26.54 -6.69 4.74
C HIS A 341 27.18 -5.35 4.33
N THR A 342 26.48 -4.23 4.12
CA THR A 342 27.15 -3.09 3.45
C THR A 342 26.79 -1.65 3.82
N LEU A 343 25.90 -1.32 4.77
CA LEU A 343 25.45 0.09 4.88
C LEU A 343 25.15 0.64 6.28
N LEU A 344 25.72 0.07 7.34
CA LEU A 344 25.66 0.67 8.69
C LEU A 344 27.08 1.02 9.16
N LYS A 345 27.72 1.98 8.49
CA LYS A 345 28.80 2.79 9.06
C LYS A 345 28.45 4.25 8.91
#